data_AF-A0A8D2MQC6-F1
#
_entry.id   AF-A0A8D2MQC6-F1
#
_cell.length_a   1.000
_cell.length_b   1.000
_cell.length_c   1.000
_cell.angle_alpha   90.00
_cell.angle_beta   90.00
_cell.angle_gamma   90.00
#
_symmetry.space_group_name_H-M   'P 1'
#
loop_
_entity.id
_entity.type
_entity.pdbx_description
1 polymer ?
#
loop_
_entity_poly.entity_id
_entity_poly.type
_entity_poly.pdbx_seq_one_letter_code
_entity_poly.pdbx_strand_id
1 'polypeptide(L)'
;MASPVWVRCLFTRSNIPDSVFQPRPGDHEKYGGNPEEPHKIHVITRIKSVIGRPYWEKKIIRDLGLDKAHQPRLHKNIPSVNSRLKVVKHLIRIQPLKLPHGLPTEEELSSTFLTSRGELIIKKRLKPVEQKEIKA
;
A
#
# COMPACT_ATOMS: atom_id res chain seq x y z
N MET A 1 -33.05 -23.05 -34.86
CA MET A 1 -31.70 -22.49 -34.66
C MET A 1 -31.86 -21.21 -33.85
N ALA A 2 -31.47 -21.22 -32.57
CA ALA A 2 -31.56 -20.01 -31.75
C ALA A 2 -30.47 -19.03 -32.19
N SER A 3 -30.84 -17.79 -32.52
CA SER A 3 -29.89 -16.73 -32.81
C SER A 3 -29.01 -16.45 -31.59
N PRO A 4 -27.72 -16.13 -31.76
CA PRO A 4 -26.89 -15.76 -30.63
C PRO A 4 -27.48 -14.48 -30.03
N VAL A 5 -27.89 -14.55 -28.77
CA VAL A 5 -28.28 -13.39 -27.99
C VAL A 5 -27.07 -12.48 -27.94
N TRP A 6 -27.14 -11.33 -28.60
CA TRP A 6 -26.10 -10.30 -28.55
C TRP A 6 -26.11 -9.71 -27.14
N VAL A 7 -25.46 -10.38 -26.19
CA VAL A 7 -25.32 -9.88 -24.82
C VAL A 7 -24.35 -8.71 -24.88
N ARG A 8 -24.88 -7.48 -24.81
CA ARG A 8 -24.08 -6.32 -24.45
C ARG A 8 -23.55 -6.56 -23.04
N CYS A 9 -22.26 -6.89 -22.92
CA CYS A 9 -21.60 -6.95 -21.63
C CYS A 9 -21.63 -5.55 -21.01
N LEU A 10 -22.50 -5.36 -20.01
CA LEU A 10 -22.54 -4.14 -19.21
C LEU A 10 -21.24 -4.02 -18.40
N PHE A 11 -20.73 -2.80 -18.26
CA PHE A 11 -19.60 -2.54 -17.38
C PHE A 11 -20.06 -2.58 -15.91
N THR A 12 -19.73 -3.67 -15.22
CA THR A 12 -20.10 -3.93 -13.82
C THR A 12 -18.88 -3.88 -12.91
N ARG A 13 -19.09 -4.03 -11.60
CA ARG A 13 -17.98 -4.16 -10.64
C ARG A 13 -17.28 -5.49 -10.85
N SER A 14 -15.95 -5.47 -10.87
CA SER A 14 -15.15 -6.68 -10.94
C SER A 14 -15.21 -7.46 -9.62
N ASN A 15 -15.46 -8.75 -9.71
CA ASN A 15 -15.26 -9.68 -8.61
C ASN A 15 -13.90 -10.36 -8.78
N ILE A 16 -13.00 -10.17 -7.81
CA ILE A 16 -11.63 -10.70 -7.88
C ILE A 16 -11.62 -12.00 -7.08
N PRO A 17 -11.25 -13.15 -7.68
CA PRO A 17 -11.22 -14.41 -6.96
C PRO A 17 -10.16 -14.40 -5.86
N ASP A 18 -10.45 -15.08 -4.75
CA ASP A 18 -9.55 -15.09 -3.59
C ASP A 18 -8.21 -15.77 -3.85
N SER A 19 -8.14 -16.66 -4.84
CA SER A 19 -6.88 -17.28 -5.30
C SER A 19 -5.82 -16.26 -5.75
N VAL A 20 -6.23 -15.05 -6.15
CA VAL A 20 -5.30 -13.97 -6.54
C VAL A 20 -4.52 -13.44 -5.34
N PHE A 21 -5.06 -13.57 -4.12
CA PHE A 21 -4.48 -13.00 -2.91
C PHE A 21 -3.79 -14.05 -2.02
N GLN A 22 -3.65 -15.28 -2.51
CA GLN A 22 -2.90 -16.33 -1.83
C GLN A 22 -1.42 -16.27 -2.30
N PRO A 23 -0.48 -15.88 -1.42
CA PRO A 23 0.93 -15.79 -1.78
C PRO A 23 1.52 -17.18 -2.01
N ARG A 24 2.45 -17.29 -2.96
CA ARG A 24 3.20 -18.52 -3.21
C ARG A 24 4.51 -18.49 -2.42
N PRO A 25 5.13 -19.65 -2.10
CA PRO A 25 6.42 -19.69 -1.40
C PRO A 25 7.50 -18.80 -2.03
N GLY A 26 7.64 -18.82 -3.35
CA GLY A 26 8.61 -17.98 -4.07
C GLY A 26 8.33 -16.47 -4.02
N ASP A 27 7.09 -16.05 -3.73
CA ASP A 27 6.78 -14.62 -3.55
C ASP A 27 7.39 -14.08 -2.25
N HIS A 28 7.46 -14.92 -1.21
CA HIS A 28 8.04 -14.53 0.08
C HIS A 28 9.54 -14.25 -0.05
N GLU A 29 10.28 -15.09 -0.78
CA GLU A 29 11.71 -14.89 -1.07
C GLU A 29 11.95 -13.63 -1.90
N LYS A 30 11.09 -13.37 -2.89
CA LYS A 30 11.21 -12.22 -3.78
C LYS A 30 10.96 -10.88 -3.09
N TYR A 31 9.93 -10.81 -2.24
CA TYR A 31 9.50 -9.55 -1.62
C TYR A 31 9.97 -9.40 -0.16
N GLY A 32 10.55 -10.44 0.45
CA GLY A 32 11.08 -10.43 1.81
C GLY A 32 10.00 -10.33 2.89
N GLY A 33 8.85 -10.95 2.67
CA GLY A 33 7.73 -10.95 3.63
C GLY A 33 7.63 -12.26 4.39
N ASN A 34 7.54 -12.22 5.72
CA ASN A 34 7.33 -13.40 6.57
C ASN A 34 5.82 -13.69 6.75
N PRO A 35 5.30 -14.87 6.39
CA PRO A 35 3.89 -15.21 6.62
C PRO A 35 3.55 -15.37 8.11
N GLU A 36 4.51 -15.76 8.95
CA GLU A 36 4.30 -15.95 10.40
C GLU A 36 4.11 -14.61 11.11
N GLU A 37 4.81 -13.58 10.64
CA GLU A 37 4.79 -12.24 11.20
C GLU A 37 4.28 -11.23 10.17
N PRO A 38 2.96 -11.16 9.92
CA PRO A 38 2.40 -10.18 9.00
C PRO A 38 2.53 -8.77 9.57
N HIS A 39 2.78 -7.80 8.68
CA HIS A 39 2.84 -6.40 9.07
C HIS A 39 1.46 -5.87 9.47
N LYS A 40 1.43 -5.01 10.49
CA LYS A 40 0.19 -4.50 11.09
C LYS A 40 -0.42 -3.32 10.34
N ILE A 41 0.40 -2.49 9.69
CA ILE A 41 0.00 -1.21 9.09
C ILE A 41 0.50 -1.13 7.65
N HIS A 42 -0.41 -0.76 6.74
CA HIS A 42 -0.09 -0.43 5.36
C HIS A 42 0.23 1.06 5.22
N VAL A 43 1.28 1.35 4.46
CA VAL A 43 1.56 2.67 3.88
C VAL A 43 0.97 2.67 2.48
N ILE A 44 -0.07 3.47 2.26
CA ILE A 44 -0.79 3.53 0.99
C ILE A 44 -0.54 4.89 0.35
N THR A 45 -0.14 4.86 -0.92
CA THR A 45 0.06 6.07 -1.72
C THR A 45 -0.71 5.95 -3.02
N ARG A 46 -1.52 6.96 -3.37
CA ARG A 46 -2.17 7.00 -4.68
C ARG A 46 -1.15 7.38 -5.76
N ILE A 47 -1.02 6.54 -6.78
CA ILE A 47 -0.09 6.72 -7.90
C ILE A 47 -0.79 7.00 -9.24
N LYS A 48 -2.03 6.57 -9.43
CA LYS A 48 -2.81 6.87 -10.66
C LYS A 48 -3.96 7.83 -10.38
N SER A 49 -4.38 8.53 -11.42
CA SER A 49 -5.52 9.45 -11.38
C SER A 49 -6.86 8.71 -11.27
N VAL A 50 -7.82 9.36 -10.60
CA VAL A 50 -9.22 8.92 -10.48
C VAL A 50 -10.12 9.47 -11.60
N ILE A 51 -9.59 10.32 -12.46
CA ILE A 51 -10.31 10.87 -13.62
C ILE A 51 -10.65 9.73 -14.58
N GLY A 52 -11.89 9.73 -15.11
CA GLY A 52 -12.39 8.65 -15.97
C GLY A 52 -12.68 7.31 -15.26
N ARG A 53 -12.53 7.24 -13.93
CA ARG A 53 -12.85 6.02 -13.16
C ARG A 53 -14.32 5.95 -12.73
N PRO A 54 -14.83 4.74 -12.47
CA PRO A 54 -16.20 4.56 -11.98
C PRO A 54 -16.42 5.27 -10.64
N TYR A 55 -17.67 5.67 -10.39
CA TYR A 55 -18.02 6.45 -9.19
C TYR A 55 -17.73 5.70 -7.88
N TRP A 56 -17.80 4.36 -7.88
CA TRP A 56 -17.50 3.54 -6.71
C TRP A 56 -16.01 3.56 -6.34
N GLU A 57 -15.10 3.56 -7.32
CA GLU A 57 -13.66 3.70 -7.06
C GLU A 57 -13.35 5.09 -6.48
N LYS A 58 -13.96 6.14 -7.04
CA LYS A 58 -13.83 7.51 -6.54
C LYS A 58 -14.31 7.64 -5.09
N LYS A 59 -15.40 6.96 -4.73
CA LYS A 59 -15.90 6.93 -3.35
C LYS A 59 -14.87 6.28 -2.41
N ILE A 60 -14.35 5.11 -2.77
CA ILE A 60 -13.35 4.40 -1.94
C ILE A 60 -12.08 5.24 -1.73
N ILE A 61 -11.60 5.93 -2.77
CA ILE A 61 -10.41 6.80 -2.65
C ILE A 61 -10.64 7.95 -1.66
N ARG A 62 -11.83 8.57 -1.67
CA ARG A 62 -12.21 9.61 -0.71
C ARG A 62 -12.32 9.05 0.70
N ASP A 63 -12.99 7.91 0.86
CA ASP A 63 -13.17 7.24 2.16
C ASP A 63 -11.83 6.81 2.78
N LEU A 64 -10.82 6.52 1.96
CA LEU A 64 -9.45 6.20 2.40
C LEU A 64 -8.56 7.44 2.61
N GLY A 65 -9.06 8.65 2.34
CA GLY A 65 -8.30 9.90 2.48
C GLY A 65 -7.16 10.07 1.48
N LEU A 66 -7.30 9.48 0.29
CA LEU A 66 -6.30 9.45 -0.80
C LEU A 66 -6.62 10.49 -1.90
N ASP A 67 -7.15 11.65 -1.51
CA ASP A 67 -7.57 12.71 -2.45
C ASP A 67 -6.39 13.37 -3.19
N LYS A 68 -5.26 13.53 -2.51
CA LYS A 68 -4.01 14.04 -3.07
C LYS A 68 -3.12 12.89 -3.51
N ALA A 69 -2.61 12.97 -4.75
CA ALA A 69 -1.68 11.97 -5.27
C ALA A 69 -0.33 12.10 -4.56
N HIS A 70 0.44 11.00 -4.54
CA HIS A 70 1.80 10.94 -3.97
C HIS A 70 1.91 11.31 -2.47
N GLN A 71 0.79 11.43 -1.76
CA GLN A 71 0.78 11.58 -0.31
C GLN A 71 0.54 10.22 0.36
N PRO A 72 1.47 9.73 1.20
CA PRO A 72 1.26 8.49 1.93
C PRO A 72 0.19 8.66 3.03
N ARG A 73 -0.59 7.60 3.24
CA ARG A 73 -1.57 7.46 4.32
C ARG A 73 -1.38 6.11 5.00
N LEU A 74 -1.54 6.08 6.32
CA LEU A 74 -1.43 4.86 7.12
C LEU A 74 -2.81 4.26 7.33
N HIS A 75 -2.94 2.97 7.07
CA HIS A 75 -4.18 2.22 7.32
C HIS A 75 -3.89 0.87 7.96
N LYS A 76 -4.82 0.38 8.79
CA LYS A 76 -4.71 -0.92 9.47
C LYS A 76 -4.79 -2.06 8.46
N ASN A 77 -3.96 -3.09 8.63
CA ASN A 77 -4.04 -4.33 7.86
C ASN A 77 -5.16 -5.22 8.43
N ILE A 78 -6.42 -4.86 8.14
CA ILE A 78 -7.61 -5.62 8.56
C ILE A 78 -8.49 -5.98 7.35
N PRO A 79 -9.29 -7.06 7.41
CA PRO A 79 -10.09 -7.51 6.26
C PRO A 79 -11.02 -6.45 5.67
N SER A 80 -11.64 -5.63 6.52
CA SER A 80 -12.54 -4.53 6.11
C SER A 80 -11.83 -3.44 5.29
N VAL A 81 -10.57 -3.13 5.63
CA VAL A 81 -9.75 -2.19 4.85
C VAL A 81 -9.23 -2.88 3.60
N ASN A 82 -8.71 -4.10 3.73
CA ASN A 82 -8.15 -4.85 2.61
C ASN A 82 -9.17 -5.07 1.49
N SER A 83 -10.45 -5.35 1.79
CA SER A 83 -11.49 -5.50 0.78
C SER A 83 -11.67 -4.23 -0.07
N ARG A 84 -11.60 -3.04 0.54
CA ARG A 84 -11.62 -1.76 -0.17
C ARG A 84 -10.37 -1.57 -1.03
N LEU A 85 -9.20 -1.92 -0.49
CA LEU A 85 -7.93 -1.84 -1.23
C LEU A 85 -7.90 -2.78 -2.44
N LYS A 86 -8.50 -3.98 -2.34
CA LYS A 86 -8.62 -4.93 -3.47
C LYS A 86 -9.31 -4.28 -4.69
N VAL A 87 -10.34 -3.46 -4.46
CA VAL A 87 -11.09 -2.78 -5.53
C VAL A 87 -10.24 -1.72 -6.24
N VAL A 88 -9.43 -0.96 -5.50
CA VAL A 88 -8.64 0.17 -6.03
C VAL A 88 -7.16 -0.16 -6.22
N LYS A 89 -6.77 -1.45 -6.18
CA LYS A 89 -5.38 -1.91 -6.20
C LYS A 89 -4.58 -1.41 -7.41
N HIS A 90 -5.24 -1.13 -8.53
CA HIS A 90 -4.61 -0.59 -9.75
C HIS A 90 -4.30 0.91 -9.68
N LEU A 91 -4.84 1.65 -8.69
CA LEU A 91 -4.64 3.09 -8.51
C LEU A 91 -3.59 3.44 -7.45
N ILE A 92 -3.29 2.49 -6.58
CA ILE A 92 -2.49 2.71 -5.36
C ILE A 92 -1.23 1.88 -5.35
N ARG A 93 -0.25 2.35 -4.58
CA ARG A 93 0.91 1.59 -4.13
C ARG A 93 0.73 1.26 -2.66
N ILE A 94 0.93 0.01 -2.29
CA ILE A 94 0.84 -0.48 -0.91
C ILE A 94 2.25 -0.94 -0.51
N GLN A 95 2.72 -0.48 0.65
CA GLN A 95 3.99 -0.87 1.25
C GLN A 95 3.75 -1.21 2.73
N PRO A 96 4.48 -2.17 3.32
CA PRO A 96 4.45 -2.40 4.75
C PRO A 96 5.15 -1.25 5.49
N LEU A 97 4.59 -0.81 6.63
CA LEU A 97 5.29 0.11 7.51
C LEU A 97 6.40 -0.62 8.27
N LYS A 98 7.65 -0.16 8.14
CA LYS A 98 8.82 -0.68 8.85
C LYS A 98 9.24 0.27 9.96
N LEU A 99 9.52 -0.28 11.13
CA LEU A 99 9.90 0.47 12.34
C LEU A 99 11.31 0.04 12.81
N PRO A 100 12.38 0.53 12.18
CA PRO A 100 13.75 0.11 12.54
C PRO A 100 14.13 0.46 13.98
N HIS A 101 13.53 1.50 14.55
CA HIS A 101 13.83 2.00 15.89
C HIS A 101 12.71 1.73 16.91
N GLY A 102 11.67 0.97 16.52
CA GLY A 102 10.46 0.78 17.31
C GLY A 102 9.42 1.90 17.14
N LEU A 103 8.48 1.98 18.09
CA LEU A 103 7.47 3.05 18.11
C LEU A 103 8.09 4.34 18.66
N PRO A 104 7.72 5.51 18.10
CA PRO A 104 8.24 6.78 18.59
C PRO A 104 7.65 7.11 19.97
N THR A 105 8.49 7.61 20.86
CA THR A 105 8.07 8.22 22.15
C THR A 105 7.48 9.61 21.92
N GLU A 106 6.71 10.14 22.87
CA GLU A 106 6.05 11.46 22.77
C GLU A 106 7.01 12.60 22.38
N GLU A 107 8.22 12.62 22.96
CA GLU A 107 9.26 13.61 22.66
C GLU A 107 9.85 13.50 21.25
N GLU A 108 9.70 12.35 20.61
CA GLU A 108 10.26 12.04 19.30
C GLU A 108 9.26 12.25 18.17
N LEU A 109 7.96 12.36 18.47
CA LEU A 109 6.87 12.50 17.50
C LEU A 109 7.14 13.60 16.46
N SER A 110 7.56 14.78 16.92
CA SER A 110 7.87 15.95 16.06
C SER A 110 9.05 15.72 15.11
N SER A 111 9.95 14.81 15.48
CA SER A 111 11.17 14.50 14.73
C SER A 111 11.04 13.27 13.83
N THR A 112 9.85 12.68 13.73
CA THR A 112 9.63 11.52 12.84
C THR A 112 9.40 11.95 11.39
N PHE A 113 9.82 11.11 10.45
CA PHE A 113 9.44 11.23 9.05
C PHE A 113 9.35 9.87 8.38
N LEU A 114 8.50 9.78 7.37
CA LEU A 114 8.27 8.57 6.60
C LEU A 114 9.13 8.61 5.32
N THR A 115 9.93 7.58 5.12
CA THR A 115 10.77 7.41 3.93
C THR A 115 9.97 6.80 2.78
N SER A 116 10.42 7.00 1.54
CA SER A 116 9.82 6.39 0.33
C SER A 116 9.76 4.86 0.36
N ARG A 117 10.63 4.22 1.15
CA ARG A 117 10.67 2.77 1.38
C ARG A 117 9.57 2.26 2.32
N GLY A 118 8.87 3.15 3.02
CA GLY A 118 7.90 2.80 4.07
C GLY A 118 8.52 2.66 5.46
N GLU A 119 9.72 3.22 5.68
CA GLU A 119 10.40 3.23 6.98
C GLU A 119 10.07 4.50 7.76
N LEU A 120 9.68 4.36 9.02
CA LEU A 120 9.51 5.48 9.94
C LEU A 120 10.83 5.75 10.68
N ILE A 121 11.47 6.87 10.35
CA ILE A 121 12.79 7.24 10.88
C ILE A 121 12.64 8.41 11.85
N ILE A 122 13.42 8.39 12.93
CA ILE A 122 13.49 9.45 13.93
C ILE A 122 14.72 10.32 13.63
N LYS A 123 14.53 11.57 13.22
CA LYS A 123 15.62 12.47 12.79
C LYS A 123 16.69 12.67 13.86
N LYS A 124 16.31 12.79 15.13
CA LYS A 124 17.24 13.01 16.25
C LYS A 124 18.33 11.93 16.36
N ARG A 125 18.06 10.72 15.87
CA ARG A 125 18.98 9.58 15.95
C ARG A 125 19.89 9.44 14.72
N LEU A 126 19.69 10.29 13.71
CA LEU A 126 20.52 10.27 12.50
C LEU A 126 21.88 10.91 12.80
N LYS A 127 22.94 10.11 12.69
CA LYS A 127 24.32 10.58 12.65
C LYS A 127 24.78 10.69 11.19
N PRO A 128 25.66 11.64 10.85
CA PRO A 128 26.30 11.64 9.53
C PRO A 128 26.99 10.29 9.30
N VAL A 129 26.88 9.75 8.10
CA VAL A 129 27.52 8.48 7.74
C VAL A 129 29.04 8.72 7.74
N GLU A 130 29.76 7.97 8.57
CA GLU A 130 31.23 7.98 8.55
C GLU A 130 31.70 7.50 7.17
N GLN A 131 32.31 8.40 6.40
CA GLN A 131 32.87 8.05 5.10
C GLN A 131 34.10 7.18 5.35
N LYS A 132 33.97 5.87 5.15
CA LYS A 132 35.14 5.00 5.07
C LYS A 132 35.94 5.45 3.86
N GLU A 133 37.14 5.97 4.09
CA GLU A 133 38.09 6.32 3.04
C GLU A 133 38.20 5.12 2.08
N ILE A 134 37.84 5.36 0.82
CA ILE A 134 37.98 4.37 -0.24
C ILE A 134 39.49 4.20 -0.42
N LYS A 135 40.05 3.12 0.13
CA LYS A 135 41.44 2.75 -0.16
C LYS A 135 41.50 2.40 -1.65
N ALA A 136 42.20 3.25 -2.40
CA ALA A 136 42.53 3.04 -3.81
C ALA A 136 43.44 1.81 -4.00
#